data_AF-H5SKN5-F1
#
_entry.id   AF-H5SKN5-F1
#
_cell.length_a   1.000
_cell.length_b   1.000
_cell.length_c   1.000
_cell.angle_alpha   90.00
_cell.angle_beta   90.00
_cell.angle_gamma   90.00
#
_symmetry.space_group_name_H-M   'P 1'
#
loop_
_entity.id
_entity.type
_entity.pdbx_description
1 polymer ?
#
loop_
_entity_poly.entity_id
_entity_poly.type
_entity_poly.pdbx_seq_one_letter_code
_entity_poly.pdbx_strand_id
1 'polypeptide(L)' 'MGVRGLRRAVSLLYRLARFLRDLEVFSSGDPRRIARRLRNKLLGRWMGRLFRL' A
#
# COMPACT_ATOMS: atom_id res chain seq x y z
N MET A 1 -6.07 9.78 -26.55
CA MET A 1 -6.30 9.49 -25.10
C MET A 1 -5.33 10.32 -24.27
N GLY A 2 -5.81 11.39 -23.64
CA GLY A 2 -4.93 12.30 -22.89
C GLY A 2 -4.26 11.60 -21.69
N VAL A 3 -3.03 12.00 -21.37
CA VAL A 3 -2.19 11.55 -20.24
C VAL A 3 -2.89 11.41 -18.89
N ARG A 4 -4.06 12.05 -18.69
CA ARG A 4 -4.91 11.93 -17.50
C ARG A 4 -5.59 10.56 -17.37
N GLY A 5 -6.00 9.93 -18.47
CA GLY A 5 -6.65 8.62 -18.47
C GLY A 5 -5.69 7.50 -18.06
N LEU A 6 -4.48 7.53 -18.63
CA LEU A 6 -3.42 6.58 -18.30
C LEU A 6 -2.99 6.69 -16.82
N ARG A 7 -2.85 7.92 -16.29
CA ARG A 7 -2.54 8.15 -14.87
C ARG A 7 -3.61 7.59 -13.93
N ARG A 8 -4.89 7.68 -14.29
CA ARG A 8 -5.99 7.09 -13.49
C ARG A 8 -5.95 5.58 -13.51
N ALA A 9 -5.74 4.96 -14.68
CA ALA A 9 -5.58 3.51 -14.80
C ALA A 9 -4.39 3.00 -13.98
N VAL A 10 -3.22 3.63 -14.10
CA VAL A 10 -2.02 3.28 -13.33
C VAL A 10 -2.27 3.41 -11.82
N SER A 11 -2.97 4.46 -11.39
CA SER A 11 -3.33 4.65 -9.97
C SER A 11 -4.28 3.56 -9.45
N LEU A 12 -5.23 3.11 -10.27
CA LEU A 12 -6.13 2.01 -9.95
C LEU A 12 -5.36 0.68 -9.83
N LEU A 13 -4.52 0.35 -10.80
CA LEU A 13 -3.68 -0.86 -10.73
C LEU A 13 -2.77 -0.83 -9.50
N TYR A 14 -2.18 0.31 -9.19
CA TYR A 14 -1.32 0.46 -8.02
C TYR A 14 -2.10 0.23 -6.71
N ARG A 15 -3.33 0.73 -6.61
CA ARG A 15 -4.21 0.46 -5.46
C ARG A 15 -4.58 -1.02 -5.35
N LEU A 16 -4.93 -1.67 -6.46
CA LEU A 16 -5.27 -3.09 -6.50
C LEU A 16 -4.09 -3.98 -6.10
N ALA A 17 -2.89 -3.71 -6.64
CA ALA A 17 -1.68 -4.43 -6.26
C ALA A 17 -1.39 -4.31 -4.75
N ARG A 18 -1.64 -3.13 -4.16
CA ARG A 18 -1.52 -2.91 -2.71
C ARG A 18 -2.52 -3.75 -1.92
N PHE A 19 -3.76 -3.83 -2.42
CA PHE A 19 -4.83 -4.58 -1.80
C PHE A 19 -4.56 -6.09 -1.85
N LEU A 20 -4.18 -6.62 -3.01
CA LEU A 20 -3.80 -8.02 -3.19
C LEU A 20 -2.66 -8.42 -2.26
N ARG A 21 -1.67 -7.56 -2.10
CA ARG A 21 -0.54 -7.84 -1.21
C ARG A 21 -0.89 -7.73 0.28
N ASP A 22 -1.90 -6.94 0.64
CA ASP A 22 -2.45 -6.95 1.99
C ASP A 22 -3.25 -8.25 2.22
N LEU A 23 -4.06 -8.68 1.25
CA LEU A 23 -4.78 -9.96 1.30
C LEU A 23 -3.84 -11.16 1.40
N GLU A 24 -2.75 -11.21 0.63
CA GLU A 24 -1.73 -12.28 0.70
C GLU A 24 -1.12 -12.38 2.11
N VAL A 25 -0.88 -11.23 2.75
CA VAL A 25 -0.31 -11.19 4.10
C VAL A 25 -1.35 -11.62 5.14
N PHE A 26 -2.62 -11.22 4.97
CA PHE A 26 -3.73 -11.69 5.81
C PHE A 26 -4.01 -13.18 5.62
N SER A 27 -3.99 -13.69 4.38
CA SER A 27 -4.23 -15.10 4.07
C SER A 27 -3.06 -16.00 4.47
N SER A 28 -1.84 -15.45 4.61
CA SER A 28 -0.69 -16.22 5.09
C SER A 28 -0.86 -16.75 6.52
N GLY A 29 -1.85 -16.23 7.27
CA GLY A 29 -2.19 -16.71 8.62
C GLY A 29 -1.13 -16.42 9.68
N ASP A 30 0.03 -15.85 9.30
CA ASP A 30 1.13 -15.57 10.20
C ASP A 30 0.95 -14.20 10.88
N PRO A 31 0.58 -14.17 12.18
CA PRO A 31 0.33 -12.93 12.90
C PRO A 31 1.57 -12.04 12.98
N ARG A 32 2.79 -12.60 12.93
CA ARG A 32 4.03 -11.79 12.91
C ARG A 32 4.18 -11.05 11.59
N ARG A 33 3.85 -11.69 10.45
CA ARG A 33 3.90 -11.02 9.14
C ARG A 33 2.88 -9.87 9.06
N ILE A 34 1.67 -10.11 9.54
CA ILE A 34 0.60 -9.09 9.57
C ILE A 34 1.01 -7.92 10.47
N ALA A 35 1.47 -8.19 11.69
CA ALA A 35 1.88 -7.16 12.64
C ALA A 35 3.07 -6.33 12.12
N ARG A 36 4.09 -6.97 11.54
CA ARG A 36 5.24 -6.27 10.93
C ARG A 36 4.78 -5.38 9.77
N ARG A 37 3.85 -5.86 8.94
CA ARG A 37 3.34 -5.07 7.81
C ARG A 37 2.51 -3.88 8.27
N LEU A 38 1.62 -4.06 9.24
CA LEU A 38 0.86 -2.96 9.84
C LEU A 38 1.77 -1.91 10.47
N ARG A 39 2.76 -2.35 11.26
CA ARG A 39 3.78 -1.49 11.85
C ARG A 39 4.53 -0.69 10.80
N ASN A 40 5.03 -1.33 9.75
CA ASN A 40 5.75 -0.63 8.67
C ASN A 40 4.84 0.32 7.88
N LYS A 41 3.57 -0.03 7.68
CA LYS A 41 2.58 0.82 7.01
C LYS A 41 2.27 2.07 7.83
N LEU A 42 2.18 1.94 9.16
CA LEU A 42 2.01 3.07 10.08
C LEU A 42 3.27 3.93 10.12
N LEU A 43 4.45 3.34 10.35
CA LEU A 43 5.72 4.07 10.38
C LEU A 43 5.97 4.82 9.07
N GLY A 44 5.73 4.19 7.92
CA GLY A 44 5.84 4.88 6.62
C GLY A 44 4.84 6.02 6.44
N ARG A 45 3.66 5.94 7.05
CA ARG A 45 2.66 7.02 7.04
C ARG A 45 3.05 8.17 7.95
N TRP A 46 3.64 7.87 9.10
CA TRP A 46 4.17 8.85 10.06
C TRP A 46 5.42 9.54 9.49
N MET A 47 6.41 8.79 9.02
CA MET A 47 7.59 9.34 8.33
C MET A 47 7.20 10.14 7.10
N GLY A 48 6.27 9.64 6.27
CA GLY A 48 5.80 10.38 5.09
C GLY A 48 4.99 11.64 5.41
N ARG A 49 4.47 11.79 6.64
CA ARG A 49 3.92 13.05 7.14
C ARG A 49 5.03 13.97 7.66
N LEU A 50 6.00 13.40 8.37
CA LEU A 50 7.11 14.14 8.97
C LEU A 50 8.05 14.73 7.91
N PHE A 51 8.36 13.98 6.86
CA PHE A 51 9.19 14.41 5.71
C PHE A 51 8.41 15.21 4.65
N ARG A 52 7.12 15.48 4.86
CA ARG A 52 6.31 16.35 3.99
C ARG A 52 6.25 17.79 4.54
N LEU A 53 6.82 18.03 5.72
CA LEU A 53 7.20 19.36 6.21
C LEU A 53 8.56 19.73 5.60
#